data_AF-A0AAW2QIK2-F1
#
_entry.id   AF-A0AAW2QIK2-F1
#
_cell.length_a   1.000
_cell.length_b   1.000
_cell.length_c   1.000
_cell.angle_alpha   90.00
_cell.angle_beta   90.00
_cell.angle_gamma   90.00
#
_symmetry.space_group_name_H-M   'P 1'
#
loop_
_entity.id
_entity.type
_entity.pdbx_description
1 polymer ?
#
loop_
_entity_poly.entity_id
_entity_poly.type
_entity_poly.pdbx_seq_one_letter_code
_entity_poly.pdbx_strand_id
1 'polypeptide(L)'
;MQAIGVLSKSRRVARVLKNPSPSLFNSAERLNTSQQVLAIENADSLPLRRRFHSAALLSANIHRSCSQIGLNHKREFIQIPSSSMVMPTRLFSSEAQEIVNDTADAETVKTVYDKMLNFIVEKRTAPPNAWLWSIIAKCSTHEDIKLLFDILQKHRAFKLSNLRIPDDFNSALCREVTKACVRAGAIDFGMKTLWKHNLFGLTPDIGSAHHLLSYAKQHNDVKLMVKVLKLMKKNDLPLQPGTADIVFSICYSTDRWDLMTKQAKRFVKSGVSLRQTSFDLWMEFAARKADVESLWKIEKWRSEAMKKHSLSTGFSCAKGFLLEHKPESAAATIQVLYQ
;
A
#
# COMPACT_ATOMS: atom_id res chain seq x y z
N MET A 1 -8.40 -78.17 -4.70
CA MET A 1 -8.21 -78.08 -6.17
C MET A 1 -9.57 -77.90 -6.82
N GLN A 2 -9.59 -77.07 -7.87
CA GLN A 2 -10.66 -76.76 -8.81
C GLN A 2 -11.75 -75.75 -8.42
N ALA A 3 -11.85 -74.78 -9.33
CA ALA A 3 -12.74 -73.64 -9.40
C ALA A 3 -13.86 -73.91 -10.40
N ILE A 4 -14.90 -73.06 -10.36
CA ILE A 4 -15.56 -72.34 -11.47
C ILE A 4 -17.03 -72.08 -11.09
N GLY A 5 -17.48 -70.83 -11.27
CA GLY A 5 -18.91 -70.50 -11.21
C GLY A 5 -19.22 -69.02 -11.00
N VAL A 6 -19.05 -68.22 -12.05
CA VAL A 6 -19.47 -66.81 -12.15
C VAL A 6 -20.99 -66.68 -12.03
N LEU A 7 -21.51 -65.71 -11.27
CA LEU A 7 -22.78 -65.03 -11.56
C LEU A 7 -22.83 -63.64 -10.90
N SER A 8 -22.90 -62.63 -11.76
CA SER A 8 -23.01 -61.20 -11.46
C SER A 8 -24.31 -60.83 -10.76
N LYS A 9 -24.28 -59.85 -9.83
CA LYS A 9 -25.39 -58.91 -9.62
C LYS A 9 -24.91 -57.56 -9.06
N SER A 10 -24.67 -56.62 -9.98
CA SER A 10 -24.68 -55.18 -9.73
C SER A 10 -26.02 -54.72 -9.17
N ARG A 11 -26.02 -53.89 -8.12
CA ARG A 11 -27.10 -52.92 -7.87
C ARG A 11 -26.52 -51.54 -7.64
N ARG A 12 -26.43 -50.80 -8.74
CA ARG A 12 -26.42 -49.32 -8.77
C ARG A 12 -27.80 -48.85 -8.34
N VAL A 13 -27.87 -47.90 -7.41
CA VAL A 13 -29.03 -47.00 -7.29
C VAL A 13 -28.56 -45.63 -7.71
N ALA A 14 -28.80 -45.32 -8.98
CA ALA A 14 -28.75 -43.97 -9.52
C ALA A 14 -30.19 -43.41 -9.52
N ARG A 15 -30.35 -42.17 -9.04
CA ARG A 15 -31.43 -41.25 -9.44
C ARG A 15 -30.92 -39.83 -9.16
N VAL A 16 -30.32 -39.18 -10.17
CA VAL A 16 -30.94 -38.27 -11.15
C VAL A 16 -31.04 -36.85 -10.59
N LEU A 17 -30.10 -36.04 -11.08
CA LEU A 17 -30.01 -34.59 -10.99
C LEU A 17 -31.25 -33.92 -11.60
N LYS A 18 -31.82 -32.96 -10.87
CA LYS A 18 -32.48 -31.78 -11.46
C LYS A 18 -31.89 -30.54 -10.79
N ASN A 19 -31.15 -29.77 -11.59
CA ASN A 19 -30.63 -28.40 -11.45
C ASN A 19 -30.81 -27.67 -10.11
N PRO A 20 -29.73 -27.12 -9.51
CA PRO A 20 -29.85 -26.05 -8.53
C PRO A 20 -29.94 -24.69 -9.25
N SER A 21 -31.00 -23.92 -9.01
CA SER A 21 -31.03 -22.49 -9.32
C SER A 21 -30.18 -21.72 -8.31
N PRO A 22 -29.45 -20.67 -8.74
CA PRO A 22 -28.59 -19.87 -7.88
C PRO A 22 -29.41 -18.81 -7.11
N SER A 23 -28.84 -18.31 -6.00
CA SER A 23 -29.31 -17.20 -5.15
C SER A 23 -30.33 -17.54 -4.04
N LEU A 24 -29.81 -17.80 -2.82
CA LEU A 24 -30.51 -17.51 -1.57
C LEU A 24 -29.48 -17.10 -0.49
N PHE A 25 -28.88 -15.94 -0.68
CA PHE A 25 -28.43 -15.10 0.43
C PHE A 25 -28.94 -13.69 0.13
N ASN A 26 -30.25 -13.49 0.33
CA ASN A 26 -30.82 -12.16 0.46
C ASN A 26 -31.65 -12.15 1.74
N SER A 27 -31.25 -11.22 2.60
CA SER A 27 -31.87 -10.77 3.84
C SER A 27 -33.39 -10.69 3.75
N ALA A 28 -34.07 -11.38 4.68
CA ALA A 28 -35.48 -11.15 4.94
C ALA A 28 -35.66 -9.77 5.59
N GLU A 29 -36.25 -8.86 4.82
CA GLU A 29 -36.90 -7.65 5.30
C GLU A 29 -37.99 -8.01 6.33
N ARG A 30 -38.03 -7.26 7.44
CA ARG A 30 -39.23 -7.11 8.26
C ARG A 30 -39.69 -5.67 8.17
N LEU A 31 -40.89 -5.50 7.60
CA LEU A 31 -41.71 -4.29 7.66
C LEU A 31 -42.59 -4.35 8.92
N ASN A 32 -42.56 -3.28 9.73
CA ASN A 32 -43.73 -2.44 10.06
C ASN A 32 -43.42 -1.44 11.20
N THR A 33 -43.20 -0.18 10.79
CA THR A 33 -43.80 1.10 11.24
C THR A 33 -44.31 1.27 12.68
N SER A 34 -43.74 2.26 13.40
CA SER A 34 -44.47 3.48 13.84
C SER A 34 -43.50 4.58 14.29
N GLN A 35 -43.88 5.83 13.97
CA GLN A 35 -43.14 7.08 14.21
C GLN A 35 -43.14 7.49 15.68
N GLN A 36 -42.07 8.16 16.14
CA GLN A 36 -42.13 9.54 16.70
C GLN A 36 -40.74 10.10 17.07
N VAL A 37 -40.44 11.26 16.48
CA VAL A 37 -39.86 12.49 17.06
C VAL A 37 -38.53 12.39 17.81
N LEU A 38 -37.49 13.02 17.24
CA LEU A 38 -36.85 14.21 17.82
C LEU A 38 -35.90 14.84 16.80
N ALA A 39 -36.29 16.02 16.32
CA ALA A 39 -35.42 16.97 15.65
C ALA A 39 -34.57 17.66 16.71
N ILE A 40 -33.25 17.79 16.48
CA ILE A 40 -32.47 18.93 16.95
C ILE A 40 -31.53 19.34 15.82
N GLU A 41 -31.68 20.61 15.46
CA GLU A 41 -30.88 21.41 14.55
C GLU A 41 -29.41 21.45 14.96
N ASN A 42 -28.52 21.54 13.97
CA ASN A 42 -27.62 22.70 13.86
C ASN A 42 -26.88 22.64 12.53
N ALA A 43 -27.12 23.68 11.74
CA ALA A 43 -26.34 24.04 10.59
C ALA A 43 -24.93 24.46 11.04
N ASP A 44 -23.93 24.17 10.23
CA ASP A 44 -22.96 25.20 9.87
C ASP A 44 -22.29 24.87 8.54
N SER A 45 -22.46 25.82 7.63
CA SER A 45 -21.98 25.88 6.26
C SER A 45 -20.46 25.90 6.16
N LEU A 46 -19.88 25.14 5.22
CA LEU A 46 -18.53 25.39 4.72
C LEU A 46 -18.51 25.35 3.18
N PRO A 47 -17.75 26.26 2.53
CA PRO A 47 -17.94 26.58 1.14
C PRO A 47 -17.24 25.60 0.20
N LEU A 48 -17.89 25.44 -0.95
CA LEU A 48 -17.46 24.79 -2.18
C LEU A 48 -16.03 25.22 -2.57
N ARG A 49 -15.05 24.30 -2.49
CA ARG A 49 -13.74 24.48 -3.15
C ARG A 49 -13.52 23.38 -4.18
N ARG A 50 -13.50 23.81 -5.44
CA ARG A 50 -13.30 23.04 -6.67
C ARG A 50 -12.10 22.09 -6.55
N ARG A 51 -12.35 20.79 -6.72
CA ARG A 51 -11.32 19.78 -7.01
C ARG A 51 -10.96 19.88 -8.50
N PHE A 52 -9.74 20.30 -8.81
CA PHE A 52 -9.14 20.00 -10.10
C PHE A 52 -8.52 18.61 -10.02
N HIS A 53 -9.07 17.68 -10.80
CA HIS A 53 -8.45 16.38 -11.05
C HIS A 53 -7.44 16.54 -12.18
N SER A 54 -6.15 16.47 -11.86
CA SER A 54 -5.11 16.22 -12.86
C SER A 54 -4.87 14.72 -12.93
N ALA A 55 -5.46 14.07 -13.92
CA ALA A 55 -5.09 12.72 -14.33
C ALA A 55 -3.73 12.79 -15.04
N ALA A 56 -2.68 12.28 -14.40
CA ALA A 56 -1.40 12.03 -15.05
C ALA A 56 -1.33 10.54 -15.42
N LEU A 57 -1.57 10.26 -16.70
CA LEU A 57 -1.22 9.03 -17.38
C LEU A 57 0.31 8.92 -17.41
N LEU A 58 0.86 7.79 -16.98
CA LEU A 58 2.23 7.40 -17.31
C LEU A 58 2.18 6.04 -18.01
N SER A 59 2.45 6.08 -19.32
CA SER A 59 2.71 4.94 -20.17
C SER A 59 4.11 4.37 -19.89
N ALA A 60 4.19 3.05 -19.75
CA ALA A 60 5.44 2.31 -19.80
C ALA A 60 5.71 1.86 -21.24
N ASN A 61 6.85 2.25 -21.79
CA ASN A 61 7.39 1.73 -23.04
C ASN A 61 7.95 0.32 -22.81
N ILE A 62 7.42 -0.69 -23.52
CA ILE A 62 8.16 -1.91 -23.84
C ILE A 62 8.09 -2.12 -25.35
N HIS A 63 9.27 -2.18 -25.94
CA HIS A 63 9.56 -2.47 -27.33
C HIS A 63 9.27 -3.94 -27.65
N ARG A 64 8.27 -4.25 -28.50
CA ARG A 64 8.28 -5.49 -29.31
C ARG A 64 7.32 -5.44 -30.50
N SER A 65 7.92 -5.64 -31.68
CA SER A 65 7.37 -6.13 -32.95
C SER A 65 6.16 -5.43 -33.58
N CYS A 66 6.45 -4.75 -34.69
CA CYS A 66 5.48 -4.19 -35.63
C CYS A 66 4.82 -5.31 -36.46
N SER A 67 3.51 -5.23 -36.63
CA SER A 67 2.79 -5.84 -37.76
C SER A 67 1.69 -4.87 -38.19
N GLN A 68 1.73 -4.54 -39.48
CA GLN A 68 0.90 -3.58 -40.19
C GLN A 68 -0.59 -3.95 -40.11
N ILE A 69 -1.47 -2.94 -40.00
CA ILE A 69 -2.73 -2.84 -40.78
C ILE A 69 -3.02 -1.35 -40.91
N GLY A 70 -3.13 -0.90 -42.16
CA GLY A 70 -3.37 0.50 -42.51
C GLY A 70 -4.84 0.88 -42.47
N LEU A 71 -5.10 2.16 -42.26
CA LEU A 71 -6.26 2.85 -42.79
C LEU A 71 -5.83 4.25 -43.23
N ASN A 72 -5.80 4.42 -44.55
CA ASN A 72 -5.68 5.70 -45.24
C ASN A 72 -6.90 6.56 -44.90
N HIS A 73 -6.71 7.86 -44.62
CA HIS A 73 -7.52 8.91 -45.25
C HIS A 73 -6.78 10.25 -45.25
N LYS A 74 -6.71 10.83 -46.46
CA LYS A 74 -6.10 12.09 -46.87
C LYS A 74 -6.66 13.29 -46.11
N ARG A 75 -5.80 14.27 -45.78
CA ARG A 75 -6.06 15.69 -46.08
C ARG A 75 -4.79 16.54 -46.11
N GLU A 76 -4.43 16.87 -47.35
CA GLU A 76 -3.98 18.17 -47.89
C GLU A 76 -2.90 18.99 -47.17
N PHE A 77 -1.83 19.18 -47.96
CA PHE A 77 -0.69 20.05 -47.78
C PHE A 77 -1.07 21.53 -47.78
N ILE A 78 -0.49 22.29 -46.85
CA ILE A 78 -0.13 23.69 -47.08
C ILE A 78 1.34 23.84 -46.71
N GLN A 79 2.20 23.94 -47.74
CA GLN A 79 3.60 24.34 -47.61
C GLN A 79 3.67 25.85 -47.42
N ILE A 80 4.31 26.30 -46.34
CA ILE A 80 4.79 27.68 -46.18
C ILE A 80 6.32 27.57 -46.01
N PRO A 81 7.14 28.38 -46.71
CA PRO A 81 8.58 28.17 -46.79
C PRO A 81 9.26 28.55 -45.45
N SER A 82 10.07 27.64 -44.90
CA SER A 82 10.96 27.94 -43.77
C SER A 82 12.08 28.87 -44.21
N SER A 83 11.99 30.13 -43.81
CA SER A 83 13.14 31.04 -43.77
C SER A 83 14.05 30.66 -42.59
N SER A 84 15.32 30.45 -42.91
CA SER A 84 16.42 30.17 -42.00
C SER A 84 16.56 31.27 -40.94
N MET A 85 16.39 30.90 -39.67
CA MET A 85 17.03 31.59 -38.55
C MET A 85 17.73 30.56 -37.68
N VAL A 86 19.02 30.37 -37.95
CA VAL A 86 19.93 29.60 -37.12
C VAL A 86 20.16 30.38 -35.82
N MET A 87 19.41 30.04 -34.78
CA MET A 87 19.79 30.41 -33.41
C MET A 87 20.89 29.45 -32.97
N PRO A 88 22.01 29.93 -32.38
CA PRO A 88 23.05 29.04 -31.91
C PRO A 88 22.52 28.28 -30.71
N THR A 89 22.19 27.00 -30.93
CA THR A 89 22.08 26.02 -29.86
C THR A 89 23.44 25.98 -29.18
N ARG A 90 23.55 26.58 -27.98
CA ARG A 90 24.64 26.24 -27.06
C ARG A 90 24.43 24.79 -26.66
N LEU A 91 24.97 23.90 -27.48
CA LEU A 91 25.26 22.54 -27.08
C LEU A 91 26.29 22.66 -25.97
N PHE A 92 25.86 22.47 -24.72
CA PHE A 92 26.80 22.15 -23.67
C PHE A 92 27.48 20.85 -24.08
N SER A 93 28.74 20.99 -24.51
CA SER A 93 29.65 19.88 -24.66
C SER A 93 29.74 19.19 -23.30
N SER A 94 29.17 18.00 -23.20
CA SER A 94 29.51 17.06 -22.15
C SER A 94 30.86 16.47 -22.54
N GLU A 95 31.93 17.21 -22.26
CA GLU A 95 33.22 16.55 -22.05
C GLU A 95 33.05 15.66 -20.82
N ALA A 96 32.85 14.37 -21.09
CA ALA A 96 33.20 13.35 -20.12
C ALA A 96 34.71 13.48 -19.93
N GLN A 97 35.13 14.20 -18.89
CA GLN A 97 36.45 13.96 -18.33
C GLN A 97 36.45 12.50 -17.90
N GLU A 98 37.17 11.67 -18.67
CA GLU A 98 37.75 10.44 -18.16
C GLU A 98 38.44 10.80 -16.86
N ILE A 99 37.78 10.46 -15.75
CA ILE A 99 38.47 10.33 -14.48
C ILE A 99 39.37 9.12 -14.68
N VAL A 100 40.62 9.44 -15.00
CA VAL A 100 41.78 8.57 -14.90
C VAL A 100 41.60 7.68 -13.68
N ASN A 101 41.78 6.38 -13.94
CA ASN A 101 41.73 5.30 -12.98
C ASN A 101 42.44 5.64 -11.66
N ASP A 102 41.67 6.10 -10.69
CA ASP A 102 42.00 5.94 -9.28
C ASP A 102 41.14 4.80 -8.75
N THR A 103 41.84 3.69 -8.55
CA THR A 103 41.58 2.56 -7.66
C THR A 103 40.19 2.44 -7.05
N ALA A 104 39.66 1.21 -7.11
CA ALA A 104 38.52 0.71 -6.35
C ALA A 104 38.78 0.74 -4.82
N ASP A 105 38.99 1.93 -4.27
CA ASP A 105 38.82 2.21 -2.86
C ASP A 105 37.32 2.20 -2.60
N ALA A 106 36.89 1.36 -1.65
CA ALA A 106 35.51 1.33 -1.20
C ALA A 106 35.15 2.71 -0.64
N GLU A 107 34.63 3.60 -1.49
CA GLU A 107 34.17 4.92 -1.08
C GLU A 107 33.15 4.75 0.05
N THR A 108 33.58 5.05 1.27
CA THR A 108 32.75 4.92 2.46
C THR A 108 31.68 6.01 2.48
N VAL A 109 30.61 5.82 3.26
CA VAL A 109 29.56 6.85 3.42
C VAL A 109 30.16 8.20 3.84
N LYS A 110 31.19 8.17 4.69
CA LYS A 110 31.89 9.35 5.18
C LYS A 110 32.62 10.11 4.06
N THR A 111 33.31 9.41 3.16
CA THR A 111 34.04 10.09 2.08
C THR A 111 33.09 10.78 1.10
N VAL A 112 31.96 10.16 0.76
CA VAL A 112 30.94 10.77 -0.10
C VAL A 112 30.27 11.95 0.62
N TYR A 113 30.03 11.83 1.93
CA TYR A 113 29.52 12.91 2.78
C TYR A 113 30.47 14.13 2.77
N ASP A 114 31.77 13.92 3.01
CA ASP A 114 32.77 14.99 3.06
C ASP A 114 32.90 15.70 1.71
N LYS A 115 32.89 14.94 0.60
CA LYS A 115 32.85 15.48 -0.78
C LYS A 115 31.61 16.38 -0.99
N MET A 116 30.44 15.92 -0.56
CA MET A 116 29.19 16.67 -0.70
C MET A 116 29.16 17.92 0.18
N LEU A 117 29.71 17.83 1.40
CA LEU A 117 29.82 18.96 2.32
C LEU A 117 30.73 20.07 1.77
N ASN A 118 31.88 19.71 1.20
CA ASN A 118 32.79 20.66 0.55
C ASN A 118 32.06 21.43 -0.58
N PHE A 119 31.29 20.73 -1.42
CA PHE A 119 30.52 21.39 -2.49
C PHE A 119 29.49 22.39 -1.98
N ILE A 120 28.78 22.06 -0.90
CA ILE A 120 27.74 22.92 -0.31
C ILE A 120 28.37 24.12 0.40
N VAL A 121 29.42 23.90 1.20
CA VAL A 121 29.99 24.91 2.11
C VAL A 121 31.03 25.78 1.41
N GLU A 122 32.02 25.16 0.76
CA GLU A 122 33.16 25.88 0.17
C GLU A 122 32.81 26.40 -1.21
N LYS A 123 32.30 25.52 -2.09
CA LYS A 123 32.02 25.88 -3.49
C LYS A 123 30.69 26.58 -3.69
N ARG A 124 29.77 26.48 -2.71
CA ARG A 124 28.39 26.99 -2.78
C ARG A 124 27.65 26.55 -4.05
N THR A 125 27.94 25.33 -4.51
CA THR A 125 27.39 24.75 -5.74
C THR A 125 26.50 23.56 -5.41
N ALA A 126 25.48 23.33 -6.24
CA ALA A 126 24.58 22.19 -6.08
C ALA A 126 25.36 20.87 -6.24
N PRO A 127 25.36 19.97 -5.24
CA PRO A 127 26.02 18.68 -5.37
C PRO A 127 25.29 17.81 -6.40
N PRO A 128 26.01 16.94 -7.14
CA PRO A 128 25.39 15.98 -8.04
C PRO A 128 24.39 15.08 -7.30
N ASN A 129 23.19 14.92 -7.87
CA ASN A 129 22.13 14.10 -7.28
C ASN A 129 22.57 12.63 -7.06
N ALA A 130 23.47 12.13 -7.92
CA ALA A 130 24.02 10.77 -7.83
C ALA A 130 24.71 10.48 -6.47
N TRP A 131 25.35 11.47 -5.86
CA TRP A 131 26.04 11.28 -4.57
C TRP A 131 25.06 11.03 -3.43
N LEU A 132 23.91 11.70 -3.43
CA LEU A 132 22.87 11.47 -2.43
C LEU A 132 22.32 10.04 -2.52
N TRP A 133 22.06 9.56 -3.74
CA TRP A 133 21.64 8.18 -3.96
C TRP A 133 22.71 7.17 -3.56
N SER A 134 23.99 7.48 -3.81
CA SER A 134 25.13 6.65 -3.39
C SER A 134 25.20 6.50 -1.86
N ILE A 135 25.06 7.61 -1.12
CA ILE A 135 25.00 7.58 0.36
C ILE A 135 23.83 6.70 0.82
N ILE A 136 22.61 6.95 0.31
CA ILE A 136 21.41 6.19 0.67
C ILE A 136 21.61 4.69 0.42
N ALA A 137 22.22 4.31 -0.71
CA ALA A 137 22.46 2.92 -1.04
C ALA A 137 23.43 2.25 -0.04
N LYS A 138 24.50 2.95 0.35
CA LYS A 138 25.60 2.45 1.20
C LYS A 138 25.34 2.52 2.71
N CYS A 139 24.38 3.33 3.19
CA CYS A 139 24.06 3.41 4.61
C CYS A 139 23.71 2.03 5.19
N SER A 140 24.47 1.60 6.19
CA SER A 140 24.31 0.30 6.85
C SER A 140 24.26 0.39 8.37
N THR A 141 24.86 1.43 8.94
CA THR A 141 24.91 1.65 10.39
C THR A 141 24.06 2.83 10.82
N HIS A 142 23.75 2.89 12.12
CA HIS A 142 23.02 4.02 12.69
C HIS A 142 23.80 5.35 12.55
N GLU A 143 25.13 5.32 12.57
CA GLU A 143 25.95 6.52 12.36
C GLU A 143 25.92 7.01 10.91
N ASP A 144 25.91 6.10 9.93
CA ASP A 144 25.73 6.46 8.51
C ASP A 144 24.41 7.20 8.29
N ILE A 145 23.35 6.79 9.00
CA ILE A 145 22.04 7.44 8.94
C ILE A 145 22.10 8.84 9.55
N LYS A 146 22.87 9.06 10.62
CA LYS A 146 23.06 10.41 11.17
C LYS A 146 23.73 11.32 10.13
N LEU A 147 24.77 10.85 9.45
CA LEU A 147 25.44 11.58 8.37
C LEU A 147 24.47 11.88 7.22
N LEU A 148 23.65 10.91 6.82
CA LEU A 148 22.62 11.09 5.80
C LEU A 148 21.60 12.19 6.19
N PHE A 149 21.14 12.21 7.43
CA PHE A 149 20.17 13.23 7.88
C PHE A 149 20.80 14.61 8.00
N ASP A 150 22.07 14.70 8.43
CA ASP A 150 22.80 15.95 8.45
C ASP A 150 22.99 16.54 7.04
N ILE A 151 23.40 15.71 6.07
CA ILE A 151 23.56 16.19 4.69
C ILE A 151 22.23 16.56 4.05
N LEU A 152 21.13 15.84 4.33
CA LEU A 152 19.79 16.21 3.87
C LEU A 152 19.36 17.58 4.41
N GLN A 153 19.61 17.85 5.70
CA GLN A 153 19.31 19.15 6.31
C GLN A 153 20.12 20.28 5.65
N LYS A 154 21.44 20.10 5.49
CA LYS A 154 22.30 21.09 4.83
C LYS A 154 21.92 21.31 3.37
N HIS A 155 21.60 20.23 2.65
CA HIS A 155 21.17 20.30 1.27
C HIS A 155 19.82 21.03 1.13
N ARG A 156 18.87 20.82 2.05
CA ARG A 156 17.63 21.58 2.08
C ARG A 156 17.88 23.07 2.37
N ALA A 157 18.72 23.38 3.36
CA ALA A 157 19.08 24.76 3.66
C ALA A 157 19.69 25.45 2.43
N PHE A 158 20.60 24.77 1.74
CA PHE A 158 21.19 25.25 0.48
C PHE A 158 20.15 25.49 -0.62
N LYS A 159 19.20 24.56 -0.82
CA LYS A 159 18.09 24.75 -1.78
C LYS A 159 17.26 26.00 -1.46
N LEU A 160 16.97 26.22 -0.17
CA LEU A 160 16.17 27.35 0.29
C LEU A 160 16.91 28.69 0.15
N SER A 161 18.18 28.75 0.57
CA SER A 161 18.95 30.00 0.60
C SER A 161 19.57 30.35 -0.76
N ASN A 162 20.20 29.38 -1.43
CA ASN A 162 21.02 29.63 -2.61
C ASN A 162 20.23 29.44 -3.90
N LEU A 163 19.41 28.39 -3.99
CA LEU A 163 18.62 28.10 -5.19
C LEU A 163 17.21 28.72 -5.16
N ARG A 164 16.76 29.24 -4.01
CA ARG A 164 15.40 29.76 -3.78
C ARG A 164 14.29 28.78 -4.17
N ILE A 165 14.54 27.47 -4.00
CA ILE A 165 13.56 26.42 -4.25
C ILE A 165 12.89 26.07 -2.92
N PRO A 166 11.63 26.47 -2.69
CA PRO A 166 10.92 26.22 -1.43
C PRO A 166 10.46 24.76 -1.30
N ASP A 167 10.40 24.03 -2.40
CA ASP A 167 9.80 22.70 -2.46
C ASP A 167 10.66 21.64 -1.75
N ASP A 168 9.96 20.82 -0.96
CA ASP A 168 10.50 19.62 -0.34
C ASP A 168 10.97 18.61 -1.40
N PHE A 169 11.85 17.70 -0.99
CA PHE A 169 12.29 16.59 -1.81
C PHE A 169 11.13 15.66 -2.17
N ASN A 170 11.27 15.00 -3.32
CA ASN A 170 10.26 14.09 -3.83
C ASN A 170 9.97 12.92 -2.86
N SER A 171 8.76 12.37 -2.96
CA SER A 171 8.33 11.22 -2.15
C SER A 171 9.17 9.96 -2.41
N ALA A 172 9.73 9.82 -3.61
CA ALA A 172 10.61 8.71 -3.95
C ALA A 172 11.90 8.71 -3.10
N LEU A 173 12.51 9.87 -2.90
CA LEU A 173 13.68 10.03 -2.04
C LEU A 173 13.30 9.71 -0.59
N CYS A 174 12.18 10.22 -0.10
CA CYS A 174 11.69 9.89 1.25
C CYS A 174 11.54 8.37 1.44
N ARG A 175 11.03 7.66 0.43
CA ARG A 175 10.89 6.21 0.48
C ARG A 175 12.23 5.50 0.55
N GLU A 176 13.20 5.88 -0.27
CA GLU A 176 14.53 5.24 -0.25
C GLU A 176 15.33 5.58 1.03
N VAL A 177 15.21 6.82 1.54
CA VAL A 177 15.78 7.19 2.85
C VAL A 177 15.15 6.34 3.96
N THR A 178 13.83 6.13 3.93
CA THR A 178 13.15 5.28 4.91
C THR A 178 13.61 3.83 4.82
N LYS A 179 13.79 3.30 3.61
CA LYS A 179 14.38 1.95 3.41
C LYS A 179 15.79 1.87 3.97
N ALA A 180 16.64 2.88 3.78
CA ALA A 180 17.97 2.93 4.36
C ALA A 180 17.91 2.93 5.90
N CYS A 181 17.01 3.72 6.51
CA CYS A 181 16.80 3.73 7.95
C CYS A 181 16.41 2.35 8.49
N VAL A 182 15.48 1.66 7.81
CA VAL A 182 15.04 0.31 8.18
C VAL A 182 16.18 -0.70 8.04
N ARG A 183 16.95 -0.65 6.93
CA ARG A 183 18.13 -1.52 6.71
C ARG A 183 19.18 -1.34 7.80
N ALA A 184 19.41 -0.10 8.24
CA ALA A 184 20.39 0.23 9.26
C ALA A 184 19.89 0.08 10.72
N GLY A 185 18.63 -0.37 10.92
CA GLY A 185 18.02 -0.47 12.25
C GLY A 185 17.72 0.88 12.93
N ALA A 186 17.88 2.00 12.23
CA ALA A 186 17.68 3.35 12.74
C ALA A 186 16.21 3.80 12.64
N ILE A 187 15.31 3.08 13.33
CA ILE A 187 13.86 3.27 13.21
C ILE A 187 13.40 4.66 13.67
N ASP A 188 14.06 5.24 14.66
CA ASP A 188 13.74 6.59 15.13
C ASP A 188 13.92 7.64 14.04
N PHE A 189 14.94 7.48 13.19
CA PHE A 189 15.14 8.32 12.00
C PHE A 189 14.12 8.02 10.92
N GLY A 190 13.79 6.74 10.71
CA GLY A 190 12.71 6.32 9.82
C GLY A 190 11.37 7.00 10.19
N MET A 191 11.06 7.15 11.48
CA MET A 191 9.85 7.84 11.91
C MET A 191 9.85 9.35 11.60
N LYS A 192 11.01 9.99 11.56
CA LYS A 192 11.15 11.42 11.21
C LYS A 192 10.84 11.67 9.74
N THR A 193 11.03 10.69 8.85
CA THR A 193 10.70 10.83 7.42
C THR A 193 9.20 11.00 7.19
N LEU A 194 8.37 10.50 8.11
CA LEU A 194 6.92 10.64 8.02
C LEU A 194 6.40 12.00 8.51
N TRP A 195 7.22 12.90 9.06
CA TRP A 195 6.73 14.20 9.52
C TRP A 195 6.53 15.16 8.35
N LYS A 196 5.32 15.71 8.17
CA LYS A 196 5.01 16.70 7.11
C LYS A 196 5.86 17.96 7.22
N HIS A 197 6.11 18.41 8.45
CA HIS A 197 7.01 19.53 8.75
C HIS A 197 8.29 18.98 9.40
N ASN A 198 9.12 18.29 8.62
CA ASN A 198 10.46 17.90 9.07
C ASN A 198 11.48 18.97 8.69
N LEU A 199 12.66 18.93 9.31
CA LEU A 199 13.79 19.81 9.02
C LEU A 199 14.55 19.39 7.74
N PHE A 200 14.42 18.13 7.35
CA PHE A 200 15.19 17.46 6.29
C PHE A 200 14.61 17.64 4.88
N GLY A 201 13.44 18.28 4.76
CA GLY A 201 12.75 18.49 3.49
C GLY A 201 12.19 17.22 2.87
N LEU A 202 11.87 16.18 3.64
CA LEU A 202 11.34 14.92 3.11
C LEU A 202 9.81 15.00 2.98
N THR A 203 9.26 14.64 1.81
CA THR A 203 7.80 14.57 1.65
C THR A 203 7.28 13.20 2.13
N PRO A 204 6.44 13.14 3.18
CA PRO A 204 5.94 11.86 3.70
C PRO A 204 5.09 11.13 2.67
N ASP A 205 5.31 9.82 2.56
CA ASP A 205 4.66 8.95 1.57
C ASP A 205 4.11 7.67 2.21
N ILE A 206 3.07 7.12 1.61
CA ILE A 206 2.48 5.84 2.04
C ILE A 206 3.48 4.68 1.90
N GLY A 207 4.32 4.70 0.87
CA GLY A 207 5.37 3.70 0.68
C GLY A 207 6.41 3.73 1.81
N SER A 208 6.77 4.94 2.27
CA SER A 208 7.64 5.09 3.45
C SER A 208 7.01 4.48 4.70
N ALA A 209 5.72 4.74 4.93
CA ALA A 209 4.99 4.15 6.05
C ALA A 209 4.89 2.62 5.95
N HIS A 210 4.70 2.08 4.74
CA HIS A 210 4.68 0.63 4.50
C HIS A 210 6.00 -0.06 4.84
N HIS A 211 7.14 0.57 4.57
CA HIS A 211 8.44 0.00 4.97
C HIS A 211 8.58 -0.09 6.49
N LEU A 212 8.15 0.95 7.22
CA LEU A 212 8.16 0.95 8.69
C LEU A 212 7.15 -0.07 9.26
N LEU A 213 5.97 -0.20 8.67
CA LEU A 213 4.97 -1.19 9.07
C LEU A 213 5.43 -2.62 8.76
N SER A 214 6.13 -2.82 7.64
CA SER A 214 6.70 -4.14 7.29
C SER A 214 7.79 -4.54 8.28
N TYR A 215 8.63 -3.59 8.71
CA TYR A 215 9.58 -3.81 9.78
C TYR A 215 8.87 -4.16 11.10
N ALA A 216 7.84 -3.40 11.49
CA ALA A 216 7.03 -3.72 12.68
C ALA A 216 6.40 -5.12 12.60
N LYS A 217 6.01 -5.57 11.41
CA LYS A 217 5.50 -6.93 11.17
C LYS A 217 6.55 -8.00 11.40
N GLN A 218 7.76 -7.82 10.87
CA GLN A 218 8.85 -8.78 11.05
C GLN A 218 9.23 -8.97 12.53
N HIS A 219 9.12 -7.90 13.33
CA HIS A 219 9.45 -7.91 14.75
C HIS A 219 8.24 -8.04 15.69
N ASN A 220 7.02 -8.22 15.15
CA ASN A 220 5.76 -8.20 15.92
C ASN A 220 5.62 -6.98 16.88
N ASP A 221 6.18 -5.82 16.49
CA ASP A 221 6.17 -4.62 17.33
C ASP A 221 4.87 -3.82 17.19
N VAL A 222 3.93 -4.13 18.08
CA VAL A 222 2.64 -3.44 18.20
C VAL A 222 2.81 -1.94 18.55
N LYS A 223 3.82 -1.59 19.35
CA LYS A 223 4.04 -0.20 19.79
C LYS A 223 4.48 0.65 18.60
N LEU A 224 5.43 0.16 17.81
CA LEU A 224 5.87 0.81 16.59
C LEU A 224 4.72 0.95 15.58
N MET A 225 3.97 -0.14 15.34
CA MET A 225 2.81 -0.11 14.44
C MET A 225 1.81 1.00 14.83
N VAL A 226 1.44 1.10 16.11
CA VAL A 226 0.52 2.14 16.60
C VAL A 226 1.10 3.54 16.42
N LYS A 227 2.40 3.74 16.68
CA LYS A 227 3.07 5.03 16.45
C LYS A 227 3.04 5.42 14.97
N VAL A 228 3.33 4.49 14.06
CA VAL A 228 3.28 4.73 12.60
C VAL A 228 1.86 5.10 12.17
N LEU A 229 0.84 4.35 12.59
CA LEU A 229 -0.56 4.65 12.25
C LEU A 229 -1.05 6.01 12.80
N LYS A 230 -0.51 6.45 13.94
CA LYS A 230 -0.76 7.79 14.48
C LYS A 230 -0.09 8.87 13.63
N LEU A 231 1.15 8.66 13.20
CA LEU A 231 1.84 9.58 12.28
C LEU A 231 1.12 9.65 10.93
N MET A 232 0.70 8.52 10.36
CA MET A 232 -0.08 8.50 9.14
C MET A 232 -1.37 9.33 9.28
N LYS A 233 -2.05 9.22 10.42
CA LYS A 233 -3.24 10.04 10.72
C LYS A 233 -2.89 11.53 10.79
N LYS A 234 -1.84 11.88 11.53
CA LYS A 234 -1.45 13.28 11.77
C LYS A 234 -1.05 14.01 10.49
N ASN A 235 -0.49 13.27 9.53
CA ASN A 235 -0.03 13.82 8.26
C ASN A 235 -1.03 13.60 7.11
N ASP A 236 -2.27 13.21 7.41
CA ASP A 236 -3.34 12.96 6.43
C ASP A 236 -2.94 11.98 5.30
N LEU A 237 -2.10 10.99 5.62
CA LEU A 237 -1.71 9.95 4.66
C LEU A 237 -2.90 9.01 4.40
N PRO A 238 -3.21 8.69 3.13
CA PRO A 238 -4.33 7.83 2.80
C PRO A 238 -4.13 6.43 3.34
N LEU A 239 -5.19 5.86 3.92
CA LEU A 239 -5.20 4.45 4.30
C LEU A 239 -5.37 3.59 3.04
N GLN A 240 -4.49 2.61 2.87
CA GLN A 240 -4.54 1.67 1.75
C GLN A 240 -4.91 0.26 2.23
N PRO A 241 -5.46 -0.60 1.35
CA PRO A 241 -5.78 -1.98 1.71
C PRO A 241 -4.54 -2.77 2.18
N GLY A 242 -3.38 -2.54 1.55
CA GLY A 242 -2.13 -3.17 1.99
C GLY A 242 -1.68 -2.75 3.39
N THR A 243 -2.04 -1.54 3.84
CA THR A 243 -1.81 -1.12 5.23
C THR A 243 -2.65 -1.95 6.19
N ALA A 244 -3.91 -2.23 5.83
CA ALA A 244 -4.80 -3.05 6.66
C ALA A 244 -4.28 -4.48 6.80
N ASP A 245 -3.82 -5.10 5.71
CA ASP A 245 -3.25 -6.45 5.74
C ASP A 245 -2.06 -6.56 6.72
N ILE A 246 -1.14 -5.59 6.68
CA ILE A 246 0.03 -5.58 7.58
C ILE A 246 -0.42 -5.41 9.04
N VAL A 247 -1.32 -4.45 9.31
CA VAL A 247 -1.82 -4.17 10.66
C VAL A 247 -2.58 -5.36 11.22
N PHE A 248 -3.43 -5.99 10.41
CA PHE A 248 -4.23 -7.13 10.83
C PHE A 248 -3.33 -8.34 11.11
N SER A 249 -2.33 -8.56 10.27
CA SER A 249 -1.33 -9.61 10.50
C SER A 249 -0.59 -9.40 11.84
N ILE A 250 -0.13 -8.19 12.15
CA ILE A 250 0.52 -7.89 13.44
C ILE A 250 -0.43 -8.14 14.62
N CYS A 251 -1.66 -7.65 14.54
CA CYS A 251 -2.63 -7.80 15.62
C CYS A 251 -3.04 -9.26 15.83
N TYR A 252 -3.17 -10.03 14.75
CA TYR A 252 -3.46 -11.47 14.80
C TYR A 252 -2.34 -12.25 15.48
N SER A 253 -1.09 -12.01 15.07
CA SER A 253 0.11 -12.69 15.62
C SER A 253 0.37 -12.34 17.09
N THR A 254 0.01 -11.14 17.52
CA THR A 254 0.20 -10.66 18.90
C THR A 254 -1.04 -10.82 19.78
N ASP A 255 -2.08 -11.48 19.27
CA ASP A 255 -3.36 -11.71 19.93
C ASP A 255 -4.06 -10.43 20.45
N ARG A 256 -3.89 -9.30 19.74
CA ARG A 256 -4.45 -7.99 20.07
C ARG A 256 -5.80 -7.73 19.38
N TRP A 257 -6.83 -8.45 19.82
CA TRP A 257 -8.21 -8.33 19.29
C TRP A 257 -8.79 -6.91 19.42
N ASP A 258 -8.55 -6.28 20.58
CA ASP A 258 -8.97 -4.91 20.88
C ASP A 258 -8.48 -3.91 19.83
N LEU A 259 -7.20 -4.03 19.46
CA LEU A 259 -6.55 -3.16 18.52
C LEU A 259 -6.98 -3.46 17.08
N MET A 260 -7.10 -4.74 16.73
CA MET A 260 -7.61 -5.21 15.44
C MET A 260 -8.96 -4.57 15.14
N THR A 261 -9.94 -4.74 16.04
CA THR A 261 -11.32 -4.26 15.86
C THR A 261 -11.37 -2.72 15.78
N LYS A 262 -10.56 -2.03 16.57
CA LYS A 262 -10.46 -0.56 16.53
C LYS A 262 -9.92 -0.06 15.19
N GLN A 263 -8.83 -0.67 14.69
CA GLN A 263 -8.26 -0.26 13.40
C GLN A 263 -9.14 -0.69 12.23
N ALA A 264 -9.72 -1.88 12.27
CA ALA A 264 -10.60 -2.39 11.21
C ALA A 264 -11.83 -1.50 11.00
N LYS A 265 -12.51 -1.09 12.09
CA LYS A 265 -13.59 -0.09 12.02
C LYS A 265 -13.13 1.23 11.40
N ARG A 266 -11.88 1.65 11.66
CA ARG A 266 -11.30 2.86 11.06
C ARG A 266 -11.09 2.67 9.55
N PHE A 267 -10.57 1.53 9.10
CA PHE A 267 -10.40 1.25 7.68
C PHE A 267 -11.73 1.23 6.93
N VAL A 268 -12.75 0.55 7.47
CA VAL A 268 -14.10 0.50 6.88
C VAL A 268 -14.73 1.90 6.81
N LYS A 269 -14.67 2.68 7.90
CA LYS A 269 -15.17 4.08 7.92
C LYS A 269 -14.45 5.01 6.95
N SER A 270 -13.16 4.76 6.68
CA SER A 270 -12.38 5.50 5.69
C SER A 270 -12.68 5.07 4.25
N GLY A 271 -13.63 4.14 4.01
CA GLY A 271 -14.02 3.67 2.68
C GLY A 271 -12.94 2.81 2.01
N VAL A 272 -11.99 2.26 2.78
CA VAL A 272 -10.94 1.42 2.22
C VAL A 272 -11.53 0.06 1.87
N SER A 273 -11.47 -0.33 0.60
CA SER A 273 -11.84 -1.67 0.16
C SER A 273 -10.84 -2.69 0.68
N LEU A 274 -11.21 -3.42 1.73
CA LEU A 274 -10.37 -4.45 2.34
C LEU A 274 -10.19 -5.62 1.39
N ARG A 275 -8.99 -6.23 1.41
CA ARG A 275 -8.70 -7.42 0.62
C ARG A 275 -9.31 -8.65 1.28
N GLN A 276 -9.45 -9.73 0.50
CA GLN A 276 -9.89 -11.03 1.01
C GLN A 276 -9.08 -11.48 2.22
N THR A 277 -7.75 -11.35 2.15
CA THR A 277 -6.80 -11.69 3.23
C THR A 277 -7.08 -10.95 4.54
N SER A 278 -7.49 -9.68 4.45
CA SER A 278 -7.87 -8.89 5.62
C SER A 278 -9.15 -9.43 6.26
N PHE A 279 -10.16 -9.78 5.45
CA PHE A 279 -11.40 -10.39 5.96
C PHE A 279 -11.17 -11.79 6.52
N ASP A 280 -10.37 -12.62 5.85
CA ASP A 280 -9.98 -13.95 6.30
C ASP A 280 -9.41 -13.88 7.73
N LEU A 281 -8.36 -13.06 7.93
CA LEU A 281 -7.75 -12.88 9.25
C LEU A 281 -8.71 -12.28 10.28
N TRP A 282 -9.54 -11.33 9.88
CA TRP A 282 -10.43 -10.63 10.82
C TRP A 282 -11.57 -11.53 11.31
N MET A 283 -12.21 -12.27 10.40
CA MET A 283 -13.27 -13.22 10.74
C MET A 283 -12.74 -14.41 11.53
N GLU A 284 -11.59 -14.96 11.12
CA GLU A 284 -10.95 -16.05 11.86
C GLU A 284 -10.61 -15.63 13.29
N PHE A 285 -10.11 -14.41 13.47
CA PHE A 285 -9.79 -13.90 14.80
C PHE A 285 -11.06 -13.70 15.66
N ALA A 286 -12.14 -13.18 15.08
CA ALA A 286 -13.43 -13.05 15.77
C ALA A 286 -13.96 -14.42 16.23
N ALA A 287 -13.94 -15.40 15.33
CA ALA A 287 -14.38 -16.77 15.61
C ALA A 287 -13.44 -17.47 16.63
N ARG A 288 -12.15 -17.13 16.67
CA ARG A 288 -11.20 -17.59 17.70
C ARG A 288 -11.51 -16.99 19.08
N LYS A 289 -11.88 -15.72 19.14
CA LYS A 289 -12.26 -15.03 20.38
C LYS A 289 -13.69 -15.32 20.85
N ALA A 290 -14.45 -16.13 20.09
CA ALA A 290 -15.86 -16.41 20.31
C ALA A 290 -16.75 -15.14 20.37
N ASP A 291 -16.33 -14.08 19.67
CA ASP A 291 -17.10 -12.83 19.53
C ASP A 291 -18.05 -12.95 18.34
N VAL A 292 -19.18 -13.63 18.57
CA VAL A 292 -20.19 -13.94 17.55
C VAL A 292 -20.83 -12.67 17.00
N GLU A 293 -21.08 -11.67 17.85
CA GLU A 293 -21.68 -10.40 17.43
C GLU A 293 -20.79 -9.65 16.45
N SER A 294 -19.48 -9.54 16.75
CA SER A 294 -18.52 -8.93 15.84
C SER A 294 -18.35 -9.77 14.57
N LEU A 295 -18.33 -11.11 14.67
CA LEU A 295 -18.20 -12.00 13.52
C LEU A 295 -19.28 -11.73 12.46
N TRP A 296 -20.55 -11.65 12.86
CA TRP A 296 -21.64 -11.38 11.90
C TRP A 296 -21.62 -9.95 11.35
N LYS A 297 -21.16 -8.96 12.13
CA LYS A 297 -20.93 -7.61 11.61
C LYS A 297 -19.83 -7.58 10.55
N ILE A 298 -18.76 -8.34 10.75
CA ILE A 298 -17.67 -8.47 9.78
C ILE A 298 -18.17 -9.19 8.53
N GLU A 299 -18.96 -10.26 8.69
CA GLU A 299 -19.54 -10.98 7.57
C GLU A 299 -20.44 -10.07 6.72
N LYS A 300 -21.24 -9.19 7.34
CA LYS A 300 -22.01 -8.18 6.61
C LYS A 300 -21.10 -7.31 5.74
N TRP A 301 -20.04 -6.73 6.31
CA TRP A 301 -19.08 -5.92 5.55
C TRP A 301 -18.35 -6.72 4.46
N ARG A 302 -18.04 -7.99 4.72
CA ARG A 302 -17.44 -8.90 3.73
C ARG A 302 -18.40 -9.15 2.57
N SER A 303 -19.68 -9.42 2.85
CA SER A 303 -20.71 -9.68 1.83
C SER A 303 -20.97 -8.47 0.93
N GLU A 304 -20.90 -7.25 1.50
CA GLU A 304 -21.00 -6.00 0.75
C GLU A 304 -19.80 -5.80 -0.18
N ALA A 305 -18.60 -6.20 0.27
CA ALA A 305 -17.36 -6.05 -0.49
C ALA A 305 -17.08 -7.19 -1.48
N MET A 306 -17.53 -8.42 -1.17
CA MET A 306 -17.14 -9.65 -1.85
C MET A 306 -18.30 -10.63 -1.99
N LYS A 307 -18.50 -11.17 -3.20
CA LYS A 307 -19.63 -12.08 -3.50
C LYS A 307 -19.47 -13.51 -2.98
N LYS A 308 -18.23 -14.00 -2.87
CA LYS A 308 -17.95 -15.39 -2.49
C LYS A 308 -17.16 -15.46 -1.18
N HIS A 309 -17.43 -16.50 -0.41
CA HIS A 309 -16.59 -16.86 0.72
C HIS A 309 -15.27 -17.45 0.27
N SER A 310 -14.23 -17.13 1.01
CA SER A 310 -13.01 -17.94 1.08
C SER A 310 -13.23 -19.14 1.99
N LEU A 311 -12.35 -20.14 1.93
CA LEU A 311 -12.39 -21.25 2.89
C LEU A 311 -12.30 -20.72 4.33
N SER A 312 -11.38 -19.78 4.61
CA SER A 312 -11.20 -19.22 5.96
C SER A 312 -12.46 -18.49 6.47
N THR A 313 -13.06 -17.62 5.66
CA THR A 313 -14.28 -16.89 6.06
C THR A 313 -15.48 -17.83 6.19
N GLY A 314 -15.62 -18.81 5.30
CA GLY A 314 -16.67 -19.82 5.38
C GLY A 314 -16.56 -20.70 6.62
N PHE A 315 -15.36 -21.20 6.95
CA PHE A 315 -15.13 -21.95 8.19
C PHE A 315 -15.33 -21.07 9.43
N SER A 316 -15.00 -19.79 9.36
CA SER A 316 -15.28 -18.83 10.44
C SER A 316 -16.79 -18.68 10.66
N CYS A 317 -17.60 -18.59 9.60
CA CYS A 317 -19.06 -18.59 9.70
C CYS A 317 -19.60 -19.91 10.28
N ALA A 318 -19.10 -21.06 9.82
CA ALA A 318 -19.49 -22.36 10.36
C ALA A 318 -19.20 -22.45 11.86
N LYS A 319 -18.03 -21.97 12.30
CA LYS A 319 -17.69 -21.87 13.72
C LYS A 319 -18.62 -20.91 14.46
N GLY A 320 -18.99 -19.78 13.87
CA GLY A 320 -20.00 -18.86 14.40
C GLY A 320 -21.34 -19.55 14.68
N PHE A 321 -21.85 -20.33 13.73
CA PHE A 321 -23.09 -21.11 13.92
C PHE A 321 -22.98 -22.16 15.03
N LEU A 322 -21.83 -22.82 15.16
CA LEU A 322 -21.60 -23.76 16.26
C LEU A 322 -21.61 -23.06 17.62
N LEU A 323 -21.03 -21.87 17.73
CA LEU A 323 -21.05 -21.06 18.95
C LEU A 323 -22.47 -20.57 19.31
N GLU A 324 -23.37 -20.46 18.34
CA GLU A 324 -24.80 -20.17 18.54
C GLU A 324 -25.66 -21.42 18.78
N HIS A 325 -25.05 -22.61 18.91
CA HIS A 325 -25.75 -23.89 19.03
C HIS A 325 -26.64 -24.24 17.81
N LYS A 326 -26.20 -23.88 16.60
CA LYS A 326 -26.88 -24.20 15.32
C LYS A 326 -26.03 -25.14 14.44
N PRO A 327 -25.91 -26.44 14.80
CA PRO A 327 -25.05 -27.37 14.08
C PRO A 327 -25.52 -27.64 12.64
N GLU A 328 -26.82 -27.60 12.37
CA GLU A 328 -27.39 -27.79 11.04
C GLU A 328 -26.94 -26.68 10.07
N SER A 329 -26.98 -25.42 10.50
CA SER A 329 -26.51 -24.27 9.72
C SER A 329 -24.99 -24.32 9.48
N ALA A 330 -24.23 -24.79 10.47
CA ALA A 330 -22.80 -25.03 10.31
C ALA A 330 -22.51 -26.11 9.25
N ALA A 331 -23.22 -27.24 9.31
CA ALA A 331 -23.08 -28.33 8.34
C ALA A 331 -23.44 -27.89 6.91
N ALA A 332 -24.54 -27.13 6.76
CA ALA A 332 -24.94 -26.58 5.47
C ALA A 332 -23.87 -25.63 4.89
N THR A 333 -23.28 -24.77 5.74
CA THR A 333 -22.20 -23.86 5.33
C THR A 333 -20.98 -24.63 4.86
N ILE A 334 -20.58 -25.68 5.59
CA ILE A 334 -19.44 -26.53 5.21
C ILE A 334 -19.72 -27.23 3.88
N GLN A 335 -20.92 -27.79 3.69
CA GLN A 335 -21.29 -28.46 2.45
C GLN A 335 -21.18 -27.54 1.23
N VAL A 336 -21.60 -26.27 1.35
CA VAL A 336 -21.48 -25.27 0.29
C VAL A 336 -20.03 -24.91 -0.03
N LEU A 337 -19.11 -24.95 0.95
CA LEU A 337 -17.70 -24.65 0.73
C LEU A 337 -16.94 -25.76 0.00
N TYR A 338 -17.43 -27.00 0.08
CA TYR A 338 -16.85 -28.17 -0.59
C TYR A 338 -17.41 -28.43 -1.99
N GLN A 339 -18.44 -27.69 -2.42
CA GLN A 339 -19.00 -27.69 -3.78
C GLN A 339 -18.31 -26.64 -4.64
#